data_AF-A0A1V6IJC9-F1
#
_entry.id   AF-A0A1V6IJC9-F1
#
_cell.length_a   1.000
_cell.length_b   1.000
_cell.length_c   1.000
_cell.angle_alpha   90.00
_cell.angle_beta   90.00
_cell.angle_gamma   90.00
#
_symmetry.space_group_name_H-M   'P 1'
#
loop_
_entity.id
_entity.type
_entity.pdbx_description
1 polymer ?
#
loop_
_entity_poly.entity_id
_entity_poly.type
_entity_poly.pdbx_seq_one_letter_code
_entity_poly.pdbx_strand_id
1 'polypeptide(L)'
;MANYELSRNTVSDLLSDNIQISPNTNEKLDYFRRAIKNAYPDYQKKFRHRARSFAVFAEIIIKRHNHTIKNNSIEHQKTYFKNDAYIYHIIEDFILAEEAKQNPEHTFTRDEYVDPTILQFENLIDHRYQNLLRYDFQKIKDPKLTLYNLTSRFFQELVSGIMLLEREFYNDSFIIWRSLLETTTTLLILYENDNLVGKFNERRNIALMRVKVVDASRQTLKSKAKETKQQLGFKGVPDYVAERYGWAGDLFKSRDYSLRTLLERINMVDLYSHYAFASLFVHEYLISPEDLRLEIDFEKYLLSLYFKLYEAVRIKINDFTNDLDEVKKLEQGVRKEVNNFKAQFNDFSTRIQTT
;
A
#
# COMPACT_ATOMS: atom_id res chain seq x y z
N MET A 1 7.96 35.27 24.56
CA MET A 1 7.27 34.28 23.69
C MET A 1 7.13 34.91 22.32
N ALA A 2 7.52 34.21 21.24
CA ALA A 2 7.26 34.69 19.88
C ALA A 2 5.75 34.74 19.64
N ASN A 3 5.22 35.87 19.16
CA ASN A 3 3.81 35.99 18.83
C ASN A 3 3.57 35.43 17.43
N TYR A 4 3.28 34.14 17.34
CA TYR A 4 2.88 33.52 16.08
C TYR A 4 1.46 33.94 15.74
N GLU A 5 1.29 34.58 14.58
CA GLU A 5 0.00 35.08 14.13
C GLU A 5 -0.21 34.74 12.65
N LEU A 6 -1.32 34.05 12.38
CA LEU A 6 -1.77 33.72 11.04
C LEU A 6 -2.98 34.62 10.74
N SER A 7 -2.99 35.34 9.61
CA SER A 7 -4.11 36.22 9.27
C SER A 7 -5.31 35.42 8.74
N ARG A 8 -6.53 35.95 8.90
CA ARG A 8 -7.74 35.33 8.34
C ARG A 8 -7.68 35.26 6.80
N ASN A 9 -7.12 36.30 6.16
CA ASN A 9 -6.96 36.34 4.71
C ASN A 9 -6.04 35.21 4.24
N THR A 10 -4.90 35.02 4.90
CA THR A 10 -3.96 33.94 4.60
C THR A 10 -4.63 32.57 4.70
N VAL A 11 -5.45 32.33 5.73
CA VAL A 11 -6.19 31.06 5.85
C VAL A 11 -7.23 30.93 4.74
N SER A 12 -7.98 31.99 4.45
CA SER A 12 -9.00 31.99 3.41
C SER A 12 -8.42 31.73 2.02
N ASP A 13 -7.26 32.29 1.71
CA ASP A 13 -6.56 32.14 0.43
C ASP A 13 -6.01 30.71 0.23
N LEU A 14 -5.67 30.03 1.34
CA LEU A 14 -5.14 28.68 1.31
C LEU A 14 -6.23 27.60 1.34
N LEU A 15 -7.42 27.88 1.86
CA LEU A 15 -8.51 26.91 1.92
C LEU A 15 -9.12 26.67 0.54
N SER A 16 -9.30 25.39 0.17
CA SER A 16 -9.93 24.99 -1.10
C SER A 16 -11.20 24.15 -0.92
N ASP A 17 -11.87 24.33 0.21
CA ASP A 17 -13.20 23.75 0.45
C ASP A 17 -14.21 24.22 -0.60
N ASN A 18 -15.19 23.38 -0.91
CA ASN A 18 -16.34 23.82 -1.70
C ASN A 18 -17.14 24.86 -0.90
N ILE A 19 -17.04 26.13 -1.30
CA ILE A 19 -17.67 27.27 -0.61
C ILE A 19 -19.19 27.14 -0.53
N GLN A 20 -19.84 26.44 -1.47
CA GLN A 20 -21.29 26.19 -1.44
C GLN A 20 -21.67 25.20 -0.33
N ILE A 21 -20.76 24.29 0.03
CA ILE A 21 -20.96 23.29 1.07
C ILE A 21 -20.48 23.82 2.42
N SER A 22 -19.31 24.47 2.47
CA SER A 22 -18.65 24.94 3.68
C SER A 22 -18.04 26.35 3.48
N PRO A 23 -18.85 27.42 3.64
CA PRO A 23 -18.39 28.79 3.45
C PRO A 23 -17.25 29.19 4.40
N ASN A 24 -16.40 30.13 3.99
CA ASN A 24 -15.33 30.68 4.83
C ASN A 24 -15.88 31.68 5.87
N THR A 25 -16.46 31.16 6.95
CA THR A 25 -16.92 31.97 8.09
C THR A 25 -15.76 32.37 9.00
N ASN A 26 -15.92 33.45 9.78
CA ASN A 26 -14.91 33.85 10.77
C ASN A 26 -14.61 32.74 11.79
N GLU A 27 -15.62 31.97 12.19
CA GLU A 27 -15.48 30.81 13.08
C GLU A 27 -14.53 29.76 12.47
N LYS A 28 -14.76 29.39 11.20
CA LYS A 28 -13.94 28.44 10.46
C LYS A 28 -12.51 28.95 10.26
N LEU A 29 -12.34 30.23 9.96
CA LEU A 29 -10.99 30.80 9.81
C LEU A 29 -10.25 30.83 11.15
N ASP A 30 -10.93 31.20 12.24
CA ASP A 30 -10.34 31.23 13.59
C ASP A 30 -10.05 29.83 14.15
N TYR A 31 -10.79 28.81 13.71
CA TYR A 31 -10.50 27.40 13.98
C TYR A 31 -9.07 27.02 13.58
N PHE A 32 -8.68 27.24 12.31
CA PHE A 32 -7.32 26.96 11.83
C PHE A 32 -6.28 27.83 12.54
N ARG A 33 -6.55 29.13 12.69
CA ARG A 33 -5.62 30.08 13.32
C ARG A 33 -5.26 29.65 14.74
N ARG A 34 -6.26 29.29 15.55
CA ARG A 34 -6.05 28.87 16.95
C ARG A 34 -5.29 27.56 17.02
N ALA A 35 -5.69 26.54 16.25
CA ALA A 35 -5.05 25.23 16.28
C ALA A 35 -3.56 25.30 15.86
N ILE A 36 -3.27 25.97 14.75
CA ILE A 36 -1.90 26.11 14.22
C ILE A 36 -1.02 26.93 15.17
N LYS A 37 -1.54 28.05 15.71
CA LYS A 37 -0.82 28.88 16.69
C LYS A 37 -0.43 28.09 17.94
N ASN A 38 -1.34 27.26 18.44
CA ASN A 38 -1.13 26.50 19.67
C ASN A 38 -0.14 25.34 19.48
N ALA A 39 -0.13 24.69 18.30
CA ALA A 39 0.73 23.54 18.05
C ALA A 39 2.17 23.89 17.66
N TYR A 40 2.39 25.06 17.02
CA TYR A 40 3.71 25.40 16.47
C TYR A 40 4.85 25.46 17.50
N PRO A 41 4.68 25.99 18.73
CA PRO A 41 5.75 25.99 19.74
C PRO A 41 6.28 24.60 20.05
N ASP A 42 5.42 23.60 20.13
CA ASP A 42 5.80 22.22 20.40
C ASP A 42 6.50 21.58 19.20
N TYR A 43 5.98 21.80 17.98
CA TYR A 43 6.65 21.42 16.73
C TYR A 43 8.07 22.00 16.66
N GLN A 44 8.23 23.31 16.90
CA GLN A 44 9.53 23.98 16.85
C GLN A 44 10.50 23.41 17.89
N LYS A 45 10.04 23.16 19.11
CA LYS A 45 10.84 22.57 20.18
C LYS A 45 11.33 21.16 19.80
N LYS A 46 10.47 20.38 19.16
CA LYS A 46 10.72 19.01 18.73
C LYS A 46 11.79 18.94 17.64
N PHE A 47 11.68 19.77 16.60
CA PHE A 47 12.55 19.69 15.43
C PHE A 47 13.74 20.67 15.43
N ARG A 48 13.78 21.62 16.37
CA ARG A 48 14.88 22.57 16.58
C ARG A 48 15.29 23.27 15.28
N HIS A 49 16.56 23.14 14.87
CA HIS A 49 17.11 23.76 13.67
C HIS A 49 16.51 23.24 12.35
N ARG A 50 15.82 22.09 12.39
CA ARG A 50 15.11 21.51 11.24
C ARG A 50 13.65 21.95 11.16
N ALA A 51 13.13 22.62 12.19
CA ALA A 51 11.76 23.09 12.20
C ALA A 51 11.53 24.09 11.06
N ARG A 52 10.49 23.86 10.26
CA ARG A 52 10.04 24.81 9.24
C ARG A 52 9.55 26.10 9.90
N SER A 53 9.56 27.19 9.12
CA SER A 53 9.00 28.48 9.59
C SER A 53 7.51 28.35 9.89
N PHE A 54 6.97 29.24 10.73
CA PHE A 54 5.55 29.24 11.09
C PHE A 54 4.63 29.31 9.87
N ALA A 55 4.98 30.11 8.86
CA ALA A 55 4.21 30.24 7.63
C ALA A 55 4.18 28.92 6.83
N VAL A 56 5.33 28.26 6.67
CA VAL A 56 5.42 26.97 5.96
C VAL A 56 4.67 25.88 6.72
N PHE A 57 4.80 25.84 8.05
CA PHE A 57 4.02 24.93 8.89
C PHE A 57 2.51 25.13 8.67
N ALA A 58 2.03 26.37 8.74
CA ALA A 58 0.61 26.69 8.53
C ALA A 58 0.12 26.30 7.14
N GLU A 59 0.89 26.60 6.10
CA GLU A 59 0.57 26.24 4.72
C GLU A 59 0.43 24.73 4.54
N ILE A 60 1.37 23.95 5.09
CA ILE A 60 1.31 22.49 5.01
C ILE A 60 0.04 21.98 5.71
N ILE A 61 -0.25 22.42 6.94
CA ILE A 61 -1.45 22.01 7.68
C ILE A 61 -2.74 22.29 6.90
N ILE A 62 -2.88 23.47 6.28
CA ILE A 62 -4.08 23.82 5.51
C ILE A 62 -4.14 23.03 4.20
N LYS A 63 -3.01 22.82 3.51
CA LYS A 63 -2.96 21.91 2.36
C LYS A 63 -3.37 20.49 2.77
N ARG A 64 -3.00 20.02 3.96
CA ARG A 64 -3.42 18.70 4.46
C ARG A 64 -4.94 18.59 4.61
N HIS A 65 -5.52 19.61 5.22
CA HIS A 65 -6.98 19.74 5.33
C HIS A 65 -7.65 19.65 3.96
N ASN A 66 -7.16 20.43 2.98
CA ASN A 66 -7.77 20.51 1.65
C ASN A 66 -7.84 19.17 0.90
N HIS A 67 -6.84 18.29 1.08
CA HIS A 67 -6.84 16.97 0.44
C HIS A 67 -7.80 16.02 1.17
N THR A 68 -7.78 16.01 2.50
CA THR A 68 -8.57 15.07 3.31
C THR A 68 -10.06 15.41 3.33
N ILE A 69 -10.43 16.69 3.33
CA ILE A 69 -11.82 17.13 3.56
C ILE A 69 -12.76 16.75 2.41
N LYS A 70 -12.25 16.70 1.17
CA LYS A 70 -13.04 16.37 -0.03
C LYS A 70 -13.62 14.95 0.02
N ASN A 71 -12.95 14.06 0.73
CA ASN A 71 -13.27 12.66 0.79
C ASN A 71 -14.18 12.28 1.98
N ASN A 72 -14.68 13.29 2.71
CA ASN A 72 -15.59 13.13 3.84
C ASN A 72 -17.05 13.39 3.43
N SER A 73 -18.00 12.93 4.25
CA SER A 73 -19.43 13.17 4.00
C SER A 73 -19.75 14.67 3.95
N ILE A 74 -20.77 15.04 3.16
CA ILE A 74 -21.23 16.44 3.05
C ILE A 74 -21.56 17.03 4.43
N GLU A 75 -22.14 16.22 5.33
CA GLU A 75 -22.43 16.63 6.71
C GLU A 75 -21.14 16.96 7.47
N HIS A 76 -20.12 16.11 7.39
CA HIS A 76 -18.84 16.37 8.03
C HIS A 76 -18.16 17.64 7.46
N GLN A 77 -18.16 17.82 6.14
CA GLN A 77 -17.62 19.01 5.48
C GLN A 77 -18.28 20.32 5.98
N LYS A 78 -19.56 20.27 6.36
CA LYS A 78 -20.31 21.41 6.92
C LYS A 78 -19.98 21.73 8.37
N THR A 79 -19.48 20.76 9.14
CA THR A 79 -19.40 20.89 10.60
C THR A 79 -18.04 20.59 11.22
N TYR A 80 -17.03 20.19 10.45
CA TYR A 80 -15.73 19.78 10.98
C TYR A 80 -15.09 20.84 11.90
N PHE A 81 -15.24 22.13 11.58
CA PHE A 81 -14.68 23.26 12.34
C PHE A 81 -15.37 23.51 13.69
N LYS A 82 -16.43 22.76 14.01
CA LYS A 82 -17.08 22.77 15.33
C LYS A 82 -16.37 21.87 16.34
N ASN A 83 -15.43 21.03 15.90
CA ASN A 83 -14.67 20.12 16.75
C ASN A 83 -13.17 20.19 16.42
N ASP A 84 -12.36 20.56 17.42
CA ASP A 84 -10.91 20.69 17.28
C ASP A 84 -10.19 19.35 17.08
N ALA A 85 -10.84 18.22 17.38
CA ALA A 85 -10.24 16.89 17.20
C ALA A 85 -9.76 16.63 15.78
N TYR A 86 -10.48 17.15 14.77
CA TYR A 86 -10.12 16.94 13.36
C TYR A 86 -8.81 17.65 12.97
N ILE A 87 -8.66 18.95 13.26
CA ILE A 87 -7.43 19.68 12.93
C ILE A 87 -6.25 19.24 13.80
N TYR A 88 -6.50 18.85 15.05
CA TYR A 88 -5.43 18.30 15.90
C TYR A 88 -4.91 16.97 15.37
N HIS A 89 -5.78 16.12 14.84
CA HIS A 89 -5.35 14.90 14.16
C HIS A 89 -4.43 15.20 12.97
N ILE A 90 -4.84 16.12 12.08
CA ILE A 90 -4.02 16.57 10.94
C ILE A 90 -2.63 17.07 11.36
N ILE A 91 -2.58 17.85 12.45
CA ILE A 91 -1.34 18.40 13.00
C ILE A 91 -0.44 17.30 13.58
N GLU A 92 -1.02 16.39 14.36
CA GLU A 92 -0.30 15.26 14.95
C GLU A 92 0.30 14.39 13.85
N ASP A 93 -0.47 14.07 12.81
CA ASP A 93 0.01 13.31 11.67
C ASP A 93 1.14 14.04 10.92
N PHE A 94 1.06 15.37 10.76
CA PHE A 94 2.16 16.13 10.18
C PHE A 94 3.45 16.03 10.99
N ILE A 95 3.34 16.13 12.32
CA ILE A 95 4.49 16.00 13.22
C ILE A 95 5.10 14.60 13.10
N LEU A 96 4.28 13.54 13.10
CA LEU A 96 4.76 12.17 12.91
C LEU A 96 5.48 12.01 11.56
N ALA A 97 4.99 12.66 10.50
CA ALA A 97 5.63 12.66 9.18
C ALA A 97 7.03 13.25 9.21
N GLU A 98 7.18 14.41 9.85
CA GLU A 98 8.45 15.12 9.92
C GLU A 98 9.46 14.38 10.81
N GLU A 99 9.02 13.61 11.81
CA GLU A 99 9.89 12.72 12.58
C GLU A 99 10.45 11.59 11.72
N ALA A 100 9.59 10.93 10.95
CA ALA A 100 9.98 9.81 10.10
C ALA A 100 11.09 10.22 9.10
N LYS A 101 11.01 11.43 8.53
CA LYS A 101 12.04 11.99 7.64
C LYS A 101 13.43 12.12 8.27
N GLN A 102 13.53 12.17 9.60
CA GLN A 102 14.80 12.32 10.29
C GLN A 102 15.50 11.00 10.60
N ASN A 103 14.81 9.88 10.43
CA ASN A 103 15.40 8.56 10.62
C ASN A 103 16.23 8.20 9.36
N PRO A 104 17.57 8.07 9.47
CA PRO A 104 18.42 7.73 8.32
C PRO A 104 18.18 6.31 7.79
N GLU A 105 17.54 5.45 8.59
CA GLU A 105 17.14 4.10 8.19
C GLU A 105 15.77 4.08 7.49
N HIS A 106 15.02 5.18 7.51
CA HIS A 106 13.68 5.24 6.94
C HIS A 106 13.70 5.07 5.42
N THR A 107 12.86 4.18 4.91
CA THR A 107 12.80 3.85 3.49
C THR A 107 12.09 4.89 2.63
N PHE A 108 11.22 5.74 3.21
CA PHE A 108 10.49 6.78 2.46
C PHE A 108 11.13 8.17 2.66
N THR A 109 11.89 8.67 1.68
CA THR A 109 12.43 10.04 1.68
C THR A 109 11.43 11.01 1.06
N ARG A 110 11.21 12.18 1.70
CA ARG A 110 10.07 13.07 1.38
C ARG A 110 10.47 14.53 1.24
N ASP A 111 9.93 15.17 0.20
CA ASP A 111 10.03 16.62 -0.01
C ASP A 111 8.69 17.37 0.17
N GLU A 112 7.51 16.72 0.09
CA GLU A 112 6.20 17.39 0.12
C GLU A 112 5.11 16.69 1.00
N TYR A 113 3.85 17.15 0.88
CA TYR A 113 2.67 16.72 1.66
C TYR A 113 2.23 15.29 1.33
N VAL A 114 1.74 14.54 2.34
CA VAL A 114 1.28 13.15 2.24
C VAL A 114 -0.02 13.01 3.00
N ASP A 115 -1.00 12.30 2.43
CA ASP A 115 -2.22 11.92 3.14
C ASP A 115 -1.84 11.26 4.49
N PRO A 116 -2.40 11.72 5.62
CA PRO A 116 -2.09 11.18 6.94
C PRO A 116 -2.21 9.65 7.05
N THR A 117 -3.17 9.05 6.36
CA THR A 117 -3.39 7.61 6.36
C THR A 117 -2.29 6.87 5.63
N ILE A 118 -1.88 7.39 4.46
CA ILE A 118 -0.74 6.87 3.70
C ILE A 118 0.50 6.89 4.59
N LEU A 119 0.76 8.02 5.24
CA LEU A 119 1.87 8.17 6.19
C LEU A 119 1.82 7.15 7.34
N GLN A 120 0.66 6.95 7.97
CA GLN A 120 0.54 5.95 9.03
C GLN A 120 0.86 4.55 8.51
N PHE A 121 0.46 4.24 7.28
CA PHE A 121 0.77 2.96 6.65
C PHE A 121 2.25 2.84 6.29
N GLU A 122 2.88 3.89 5.76
CA GLU A 122 4.32 3.94 5.50
C GLU A 122 5.13 3.71 6.78
N ASN A 123 4.78 4.37 7.88
CA ASN A 123 5.44 4.18 9.17
C ASN A 123 5.31 2.73 9.65
N LEU A 124 4.12 2.12 9.47
CA LEU A 124 3.91 0.70 9.75
C LEU A 124 4.81 -0.19 8.88
N ILE A 125 4.87 0.07 7.57
CA ILE A 125 5.67 -0.70 6.62
C ILE A 125 7.16 -0.57 6.96
N ASP A 126 7.64 0.65 7.17
CA ASP A 126 9.04 0.94 7.46
C ASP A 126 9.49 0.24 8.75
N HIS A 127 8.73 0.37 9.85
CA HIS A 127 9.05 -0.31 11.12
C HIS A 127 9.27 -1.81 10.91
N ARG A 128 8.33 -2.47 10.23
CA ARG A 128 8.41 -3.92 10.01
C ARG A 128 9.52 -4.31 9.05
N TYR A 129 9.76 -3.51 8.03
CA TYR A 129 10.83 -3.75 7.08
C TYR A 129 12.21 -3.59 7.72
N GLN A 130 12.42 -2.59 8.58
CA GLN A 130 13.67 -2.46 9.35
C GLN A 130 13.91 -3.67 10.26
N ASN A 131 12.87 -4.20 10.90
CA ASN A 131 12.98 -5.41 11.70
C ASN A 131 13.35 -6.64 10.84
N LEU A 132 12.77 -6.76 9.64
CA LEU A 132 13.17 -7.80 8.68
C LEU A 132 14.66 -7.70 8.28
N LEU A 133 15.16 -6.49 8.06
CA LEU A 133 16.56 -6.25 7.68
C LEU A 133 17.53 -6.58 8.82
N ARG A 134 17.10 -6.45 10.08
CA ARG A 134 17.88 -6.83 11.27
C ARG A 134 17.93 -8.34 11.52
N TYR A 135 17.08 -9.12 10.85
CA TYR A 135 17.07 -10.57 10.97
C TYR A 135 18.38 -11.18 10.43
N ASP A 136 19.01 -12.05 11.21
CA ASP A 136 20.25 -12.75 10.81
C ASP A 136 19.98 -13.82 9.74
N PHE A 137 19.87 -13.39 8.48
CA PHE A 137 19.54 -14.26 7.36
C PHE A 137 20.67 -15.25 7.00
N GLN A 138 21.91 -14.98 7.44
CA GLN A 138 23.08 -15.80 7.11
C GLN A 138 23.01 -17.21 7.71
N LYS A 139 22.20 -17.41 8.75
CA LYS A 139 22.00 -18.71 9.40
C LYS A 139 20.79 -19.48 8.87
N ILE A 140 19.99 -18.89 7.98
CA ILE A 140 18.78 -19.53 7.46
C ILE A 140 19.15 -20.52 6.34
N LYS A 141 18.56 -21.71 6.39
CA LYS A 141 18.61 -22.70 5.30
C LYS A 141 17.25 -22.79 4.61
N ASP A 142 17.23 -23.37 3.42
CA ASP A 142 15.96 -23.76 2.78
C ASP A 142 15.17 -24.71 3.69
N PRO A 143 13.83 -24.60 3.74
CA PRO A 143 12.95 -23.74 2.93
C PRO A 143 12.80 -22.28 3.42
N LYS A 144 13.22 -21.98 4.65
CA LYS A 144 12.99 -20.67 5.29
C LYS A 144 13.68 -19.51 4.55
N LEU A 145 14.83 -19.74 3.91
CA LEU A 145 15.52 -18.71 3.15
C LEU A 145 14.67 -18.20 1.98
N THR A 146 13.94 -19.10 1.34
CA THR A 146 13.02 -18.75 0.25
C THR A 146 11.86 -17.89 0.74
N LEU A 147 11.27 -18.24 1.89
CA LEU A 147 10.21 -17.45 2.53
C LEU A 147 10.71 -16.06 2.98
N TYR A 148 11.92 -15.98 3.52
CA TYR A 148 12.57 -14.71 3.86
C TYR A 148 12.72 -13.81 2.62
N ASN A 149 13.26 -14.36 1.53
CA ASN A 149 13.45 -13.61 0.28
C ASN A 149 12.13 -13.12 -0.33
N LEU A 150 11.08 -13.94 -0.28
CA LEU A 150 9.73 -13.54 -0.71
C LEU A 150 9.14 -12.46 0.20
N THR A 151 9.38 -12.54 1.50
CA THR A 151 8.95 -11.50 2.47
C THR A 151 9.68 -10.18 2.21
N SER A 152 10.99 -10.22 1.94
CA SER A 152 11.76 -9.03 1.56
C SER A 152 11.22 -8.41 0.27
N ARG A 153 10.94 -9.22 -0.75
CA ARG A 153 10.31 -8.76 -1.99
C ARG A 153 8.92 -8.16 -1.75
N PHE A 154 8.09 -8.79 -0.91
CA PHE A 154 6.78 -8.28 -0.52
C PHE A 154 6.90 -6.86 0.04
N PHE A 155 7.84 -6.61 0.97
CA PHE A 155 8.05 -5.26 1.50
C PHE A 155 8.56 -4.28 0.43
N GLN A 156 9.47 -4.68 -0.44
CA GLN A 156 9.98 -3.81 -1.51
C GLN A 156 8.86 -3.39 -2.49
N GLU A 157 8.00 -4.32 -2.90
CA GLU A 157 6.85 -4.04 -3.74
C GLU A 157 5.82 -3.17 -3.01
N LEU A 158 5.59 -3.42 -1.71
CA LEU A 158 4.70 -2.62 -0.88
C LEU A 158 5.20 -1.17 -0.72
N VAL A 159 6.47 -0.97 -0.36
CA VAL A 159 7.12 0.36 -0.26
C VAL A 159 7.02 1.09 -1.60
N SER A 160 7.43 0.44 -2.70
CA SER A 160 7.41 1.07 -4.03
C SER A 160 5.99 1.48 -4.44
N GLY A 161 5.01 0.62 -4.15
CA GLY A 161 3.61 0.86 -4.46
C GLY A 161 3.01 2.05 -3.71
N ILE A 162 3.32 2.16 -2.42
CA ILE A 162 2.85 3.26 -1.58
C ILE A 162 3.55 4.58 -1.93
N MET A 163 4.84 4.57 -2.27
CA MET A 163 5.53 5.78 -2.76
C MET A 163 4.96 6.30 -4.09
N LEU A 164 4.51 5.41 -4.97
CA LEU A 164 3.84 5.80 -6.21
C LEU A 164 2.44 6.33 -5.93
N LEU A 165 1.72 5.71 -4.99
CA LEU A 165 0.41 6.15 -4.52
C LEU A 165 0.46 7.57 -3.94
N GLU A 166 1.42 7.83 -3.04
CA GLU A 166 1.69 9.15 -2.44
C GLU A 166 1.87 10.25 -3.48
N ARG A 167 2.47 9.91 -4.62
CA ARG A 167 2.76 10.84 -5.73
C ARG A 167 1.67 10.88 -6.80
N GLU A 168 0.51 10.29 -6.52
CA GLU A 168 -0.64 10.22 -7.42
C GLU A 168 -0.34 9.50 -8.75
N PHE A 169 0.72 8.67 -8.80
CA PHE A 169 1.03 7.81 -9.95
C PHE A 169 0.20 6.52 -9.89
N TYR A 170 -1.13 6.68 -9.96
CA TYR A 170 -2.09 5.58 -9.72
C TYR A 170 -1.92 4.42 -10.71
N ASN A 171 -1.62 4.69 -11.98
CA ASN A 171 -1.38 3.64 -12.98
C ASN A 171 -0.21 2.73 -12.58
N ASP A 172 0.93 3.34 -12.24
CA ASP A 172 2.12 2.61 -11.81
C ASP A 172 1.88 1.91 -10.47
N SER A 173 1.14 2.54 -9.56
CA SER A 173 0.70 1.93 -8.31
C SER A 173 -0.15 0.67 -8.57
N PHE A 174 -1.10 0.67 -9.51
CA PHE A 174 -1.83 -0.54 -9.90
C PHE A 174 -0.94 -1.65 -10.46
N ILE A 175 0.08 -1.30 -11.25
CA ILE A 175 1.05 -2.28 -11.78
C ILE A 175 1.79 -2.95 -10.62
N ILE A 176 2.31 -2.16 -9.68
CA ILE A 176 3.02 -2.68 -8.52
C ILE A 176 2.08 -3.49 -7.62
N TRP A 177 0.84 -3.04 -7.41
CA TRP A 177 -0.16 -3.77 -6.63
C TRP A 177 -0.45 -5.16 -7.22
N ARG A 178 -0.55 -5.29 -8.55
CA ARG A 178 -0.73 -6.60 -9.20
C ARG A 178 0.46 -7.52 -8.97
N SER A 179 1.69 -7.00 -9.04
CA SER A 179 2.90 -7.76 -8.70
C SER A 179 2.88 -8.20 -7.23
N LEU A 180 2.52 -7.28 -6.33
CA LEU A 180 2.40 -7.54 -4.90
C LEU A 180 1.37 -8.63 -4.61
N LEU A 181 0.19 -8.61 -5.26
CA LEU A 181 -0.83 -9.66 -5.14
C LEU A 181 -0.26 -11.05 -5.47
N GLU A 182 0.53 -11.16 -6.54
CA GLU A 182 1.14 -12.42 -6.94
C GLU A 182 2.23 -12.88 -5.96
N THR A 183 3.04 -11.95 -5.45
CA THR A 183 4.03 -12.21 -4.39
C THR A 183 3.33 -12.67 -3.11
N THR A 184 2.31 -11.96 -2.65
CA THR A 184 1.47 -12.32 -1.49
C THR A 184 0.85 -13.70 -1.67
N THR A 185 0.29 -13.98 -2.84
CA THR A 185 -0.34 -15.27 -3.14
C THR A 185 0.67 -16.41 -3.06
N THR A 186 1.84 -16.23 -3.68
CA THR A 186 2.93 -17.20 -3.65
C THR A 186 3.43 -17.41 -2.21
N LEU A 187 3.65 -16.33 -1.48
CA LEU A 187 4.13 -16.35 -0.10
C LEU A 187 3.18 -17.14 0.81
N LEU A 188 1.88 -16.84 0.77
CA LEU A 188 0.87 -17.52 1.58
C LEU A 188 0.76 -19.01 1.27
N ILE A 189 0.77 -19.38 -0.02
CA ILE A 189 0.75 -20.80 -0.42
C ILE A 189 1.98 -21.52 0.11
N LEU A 190 3.18 -20.95 -0.03
CA LEU A 190 4.41 -21.60 0.42
C LEU A 190 4.48 -21.71 1.93
N TYR A 191 3.99 -20.70 2.67
CA TYR A 191 3.87 -20.77 4.14
C TYR A 191 2.94 -21.88 4.63
N GLU A 192 1.94 -22.25 3.84
CA GLU A 192 1.01 -23.34 4.16
C GLU A 192 1.47 -24.70 3.62
N ASN A 193 2.46 -24.72 2.72
CA ASN A 193 2.87 -25.90 1.96
C ASN A 193 4.40 -25.90 1.75
N ASP A 194 5.17 -26.01 2.83
CA ASP A 194 6.65 -25.99 2.80
C ASP A 194 7.27 -27.00 1.82
N ASN A 195 6.58 -28.13 1.57
CA ASN A 195 6.99 -29.15 0.62
C ASN A 195 7.04 -28.65 -0.84
N LEU A 196 6.39 -27.53 -1.15
CA LEU A 196 6.41 -26.92 -2.49
C LEU A 196 7.58 -25.97 -2.70
N VAL A 197 8.31 -25.56 -1.65
CA VAL A 197 9.43 -24.62 -1.76
C VAL A 197 10.53 -25.14 -2.68
N GLY A 198 10.85 -26.43 -2.62
CA GLY A 198 11.81 -27.06 -3.53
C GLY A 198 11.38 -26.95 -5.00
N LYS A 199 10.09 -27.21 -5.29
CA LYS A 199 9.52 -27.10 -6.64
C LYS A 199 9.51 -25.64 -7.13
N PHE A 200 9.21 -24.70 -6.25
CA PHE A 200 9.25 -23.28 -6.55
C PHE A 200 10.67 -22.82 -6.91
N ASN A 201 11.68 -23.25 -6.14
CA ASN A 201 13.08 -22.94 -6.40
C ASN A 201 13.60 -23.58 -7.69
N GLU A 202 13.20 -24.82 -7.98
CA GLU A 202 13.52 -25.47 -9.25
C GLU A 202 12.92 -24.68 -10.43
N ARG A 203 11.65 -24.27 -10.35
CA ARG A 203 10.99 -23.41 -11.35
C ARG A 203 11.72 -22.08 -11.53
N ARG A 204 12.14 -21.44 -10.45
CA ARG A 204 12.95 -20.20 -10.51
C ARG A 204 14.26 -20.44 -11.28
N ASN A 205 14.98 -21.53 -11.00
CA ASN A 205 16.21 -21.86 -11.71
C ASN A 205 15.96 -22.12 -13.21
N ILE A 206 14.87 -22.80 -13.56
CA ILE A 206 14.48 -23.01 -14.96
C ILE A 206 14.22 -21.67 -15.66
N ALA A 207 13.53 -20.74 -15.00
CA ALA A 207 13.29 -19.40 -15.54
C ALA A 207 14.61 -18.66 -15.79
N LEU A 208 15.55 -18.69 -14.83
CA LEU A 208 16.88 -18.09 -14.98
C LEU A 208 17.69 -18.70 -16.13
N MET A 209 17.58 -20.00 -16.36
CA MET A 209 18.21 -20.65 -17.51
C MET A 209 17.63 -20.17 -18.85
N ARG A 210 16.30 -19.95 -18.92
CA ARG A 210 15.64 -19.49 -20.16
C ARG A 210 16.00 -18.06 -20.53
N VAL A 211 16.12 -17.18 -19.53
CA VAL A 211 16.59 -15.80 -19.74
C VAL A 211 18.12 -15.70 -19.85
N LYS A 212 18.83 -16.84 -19.92
CA LYS A 212 20.29 -16.94 -20.09
C LYS A 212 21.10 -16.26 -18.98
N VAL A 213 20.54 -16.19 -17.77
CA VAL A 213 21.28 -15.79 -16.56
C VAL A 213 22.10 -16.96 -16.03
N VAL A 214 21.59 -18.18 -16.20
CA VAL A 214 22.30 -19.43 -15.91
C VAL A 214 22.50 -20.18 -17.22
N ASP A 215 23.73 -20.58 -17.49
CA ASP A 215 24.04 -21.34 -18.71
C ASP A 215 23.33 -22.70 -18.69
N ALA A 216 22.62 -22.98 -19.78
CA ALA A 216 21.96 -24.26 -19.98
C ALA A 216 21.96 -24.64 -21.46
N SER A 217 22.19 -25.92 -21.73
CA SER A 217 22.08 -26.44 -23.09
C SER A 217 20.61 -26.39 -23.57
N ARG A 218 20.40 -26.28 -24.89
CA ARG A 218 19.05 -26.40 -25.48
C ARG A 218 18.35 -27.71 -25.10
N GLN A 219 19.10 -28.79 -24.91
CA GLN A 219 18.56 -30.09 -24.53
C GLN A 219 18.08 -30.08 -23.07
N THR A 220 18.85 -29.47 -22.16
CA THR A 220 18.47 -29.27 -20.76
C THR A 220 17.17 -28.47 -20.64
N LEU A 221 17.06 -27.35 -21.37
CA LEU A 221 15.85 -26.52 -21.38
C LEU A 221 14.62 -27.29 -21.88
N LYS A 222 14.76 -28.09 -22.94
CA LYS A 222 13.68 -28.95 -23.45
C LYS A 222 13.26 -30.03 -22.45
N SER A 223 14.22 -30.66 -21.75
CA SER A 223 13.92 -31.65 -20.71
C SER A 223 13.12 -31.02 -19.58
N LYS A 224 13.59 -29.88 -19.06
CA LYS A 224 12.93 -29.16 -17.97
C LYS A 224 11.53 -28.68 -18.33
N ALA A 225 11.33 -28.17 -19.54
CA ALA A 225 9.99 -27.80 -20.01
C ALA A 225 9.03 -29.01 -20.03
N LYS A 226 9.53 -30.19 -20.43
CA LYS A 226 8.74 -31.43 -20.43
C LYS A 226 8.41 -31.89 -19.01
N GLU A 227 9.38 -31.84 -18.10
CA GLU A 227 9.20 -32.17 -16.68
C GLU A 227 8.14 -31.27 -16.03
N THR A 228 8.21 -29.94 -16.22
CA THR A 228 7.22 -29.00 -15.67
C THR A 228 5.80 -29.31 -16.19
N LYS A 229 5.65 -29.60 -17.48
CA LYS A 229 4.35 -30.01 -18.06
C LYS A 229 3.85 -31.35 -17.53
N GLN A 230 4.74 -32.30 -17.28
CA GLN A 230 4.38 -33.60 -16.70
C GLN A 230 3.92 -33.45 -15.24
N GLN A 231 4.60 -32.60 -14.46
CA GLN A 231 4.23 -32.32 -13.07
C GLN A 231 2.85 -31.67 -12.93
N LEU A 232 2.45 -30.85 -13.91
CA LEU A 232 1.11 -30.27 -13.98
C LEU A 232 0.01 -31.31 -14.25
N GLY A 233 0.33 -32.52 -14.71
CA GLY A 233 -0.66 -33.59 -14.91
C GLY A 233 -1.67 -33.39 -16.05
N PHE A 234 -1.61 -32.26 -16.79
CA PHE A 234 -2.54 -31.96 -17.88
C PHE A 234 -1.85 -31.62 -19.22
N LYS A 235 -2.38 -32.18 -20.30
CA LYS A 235 -1.95 -31.87 -21.67
C LYS A 235 -2.59 -30.55 -22.13
N GLY A 236 -1.79 -29.65 -22.72
CA GLY A 236 -2.27 -28.43 -23.39
C GLY A 236 -2.16 -27.12 -22.62
N VAL A 237 -1.56 -27.12 -21.41
CA VAL A 237 -1.28 -25.87 -20.67
C VAL A 237 -0.26 -25.03 -21.44
N PRO A 238 -0.52 -23.73 -21.70
CA PRO A 238 0.43 -22.84 -22.34
C PRO A 238 1.76 -22.77 -21.56
N ASP A 239 2.88 -22.64 -22.27
CA ASP A 239 4.22 -22.66 -21.65
C ASP A 239 4.37 -21.60 -20.55
N TYR A 240 3.90 -20.37 -20.80
CA TYR A 240 3.99 -19.28 -19.83
C TYR A 240 3.18 -19.55 -18.55
N VAL A 241 2.03 -20.23 -18.67
CA VAL A 241 1.20 -20.63 -17.52
C VAL A 241 1.88 -21.73 -16.73
N ALA A 242 2.41 -22.74 -17.44
CA ALA A 242 3.12 -23.85 -16.83
C ALA A 242 4.37 -23.37 -16.07
N GLU A 243 5.08 -22.39 -16.61
CA GLU A 243 6.18 -21.74 -15.90
C GLU A 243 5.69 -20.96 -14.69
N ARG A 244 4.63 -20.18 -14.82
CA ARG A 244 4.17 -19.31 -13.73
C ARG A 244 3.65 -20.10 -12.54
N TYR A 245 2.89 -21.17 -12.77
CA TYR A 245 2.13 -21.87 -11.73
C TYR A 245 2.45 -23.36 -11.59
N GLY A 246 3.32 -23.91 -12.43
CA GLY A 246 3.65 -25.35 -12.42
C GLY A 246 4.21 -25.89 -11.11
N TRP A 247 4.88 -25.04 -10.33
CA TRP A 247 5.38 -25.40 -9.00
C TRP A 247 4.25 -25.74 -8.00
N ALA A 248 3.05 -25.21 -8.23
CA ALA A 248 1.87 -25.43 -7.40
C ALA A 248 0.91 -26.48 -7.98
N GLY A 249 1.34 -27.21 -9.04
CA GLY A 249 0.49 -28.15 -9.79
C GLY A 249 -0.27 -29.15 -8.91
N ASP A 250 0.39 -29.69 -7.89
CA ASP A 250 -0.16 -30.66 -6.94
C ASP A 250 -1.36 -30.13 -6.12
N LEU A 251 -1.50 -28.80 -6.00
CA LEU A 251 -2.58 -28.17 -5.24
C LEU A 251 -3.89 -28.11 -6.03
N PHE A 252 -3.85 -28.32 -7.35
CA PHE A 252 -4.99 -28.11 -8.22
C PHE A 252 -5.52 -29.42 -8.79
N LYS A 253 -6.83 -29.61 -8.66
CA LYS A 253 -7.57 -30.71 -9.30
C LYS A 253 -8.23 -30.27 -10.62
N SER A 254 -8.23 -28.97 -10.92
CA SER A 254 -8.85 -28.38 -12.12
C SER A 254 -7.82 -28.15 -13.22
N ARG A 255 -8.30 -28.06 -14.48
CA ARG A 255 -7.48 -27.73 -15.65
C ARG A 255 -7.16 -26.23 -15.77
N ASP A 256 -7.70 -25.40 -14.88
CA ASP A 256 -7.52 -23.96 -14.92
C ASP A 256 -6.37 -23.54 -14.00
N TYR A 257 -5.21 -23.26 -14.62
CA TYR A 257 -4.03 -22.72 -13.96
C TYR A 257 -4.00 -21.22 -14.16
N SER A 258 -4.76 -20.49 -13.35
CA SER A 258 -4.80 -19.04 -13.38
C SER A 258 -4.51 -18.46 -12.01
N LEU A 259 -4.24 -17.15 -11.96
CA LEU A 259 -4.12 -16.44 -10.68
C LEU A 259 -5.40 -16.61 -9.84
N ARG A 260 -6.58 -16.65 -10.48
CA ARG A 260 -7.85 -16.90 -9.81
C ARG A 260 -7.82 -18.19 -9.00
N THR A 261 -7.38 -19.30 -9.60
CA THR A 261 -7.31 -20.59 -8.91
C THR A 261 -6.34 -20.57 -7.73
N LEU A 262 -5.20 -19.86 -7.86
CA LEU A 262 -4.28 -19.67 -6.73
C LEU A 262 -4.91 -18.84 -5.61
N LEU A 263 -5.64 -17.78 -5.95
CA LEU A 263 -6.34 -16.93 -4.98
C LEU A 263 -7.44 -17.70 -4.25
N GLU A 264 -8.17 -18.58 -4.94
CA GLU A 264 -9.14 -19.50 -4.33
C GLU A 264 -8.48 -20.39 -3.28
N ARG A 265 -7.25 -20.86 -3.53
CA ARG A 265 -6.51 -21.72 -2.59
C ARG A 265 -6.22 -21.04 -1.24
N ILE A 266 -6.05 -19.72 -1.24
CA ILE A 266 -5.76 -18.92 -0.05
C ILE A 266 -6.94 -18.05 0.40
N ASN A 267 -8.16 -18.33 -0.08
CA ASN A 267 -9.39 -17.61 0.25
C ASN A 267 -9.34 -16.08 -0.06
N MET A 268 -8.70 -15.70 -1.17
CA MET A 268 -8.60 -14.30 -1.63
C MET A 268 -9.14 -14.12 -3.06
N VAL A 269 -10.05 -15.01 -3.51
CA VAL A 269 -10.61 -15.00 -4.87
C VAL A 269 -11.33 -13.71 -5.20
N ASP A 270 -11.88 -13.02 -4.20
CA ASP A 270 -12.55 -11.73 -4.35
C ASP A 270 -11.63 -10.67 -4.97
N LEU A 271 -10.31 -10.77 -4.77
CA LEU A 271 -9.30 -9.88 -5.37
C LEU A 271 -9.07 -10.09 -6.86
N TYR A 272 -9.58 -11.18 -7.46
CA TYR A 272 -9.36 -11.44 -8.88
C TYR A 272 -10.02 -10.39 -9.80
N SER A 273 -11.22 -9.93 -9.44
CA SER A 273 -11.91 -8.85 -10.16
C SER A 273 -11.10 -7.55 -10.16
N HIS A 274 -10.49 -7.22 -9.02
CA HIS A 274 -9.58 -6.08 -8.87
C HIS A 274 -8.31 -6.24 -9.71
N TYR A 275 -7.75 -7.46 -9.80
CA TYR A 275 -6.61 -7.75 -10.69
C TYR A 275 -6.96 -7.55 -12.18
N ALA A 276 -8.14 -8.01 -12.60
CA ALA A 276 -8.63 -7.82 -13.95
C ALA A 276 -8.88 -6.34 -14.25
N PHE A 277 -9.56 -5.63 -13.35
CA PHE A 277 -9.77 -4.19 -13.44
C PHE A 277 -8.45 -3.42 -13.55
N ALA A 278 -7.47 -3.70 -12.69
CA ALA A 278 -6.14 -3.07 -12.76
C ALA A 278 -5.44 -3.34 -14.10
N SER A 279 -5.65 -4.50 -14.71
CA SER A 279 -5.13 -4.80 -16.06
C SER A 279 -5.80 -3.96 -17.13
N LEU A 280 -7.12 -3.80 -17.08
CA LEU A 280 -7.87 -2.95 -18.02
C LEU A 280 -7.50 -1.48 -17.86
N PHE A 281 -7.47 -1.00 -16.61
CA PHE A 281 -7.13 0.38 -16.27
C PHE A 281 -5.74 0.79 -16.77
N VAL A 282 -4.74 -0.10 -16.61
CA VAL A 282 -3.36 0.17 -17.06
C VAL A 282 -3.20 0.07 -18.58
N HIS A 283 -3.89 -0.87 -19.24
CA HIS A 283 -3.64 -1.18 -20.65
C HIS A 283 -4.58 -0.51 -21.64
N GLU A 284 -5.81 -0.17 -21.26
CA GLU A 284 -6.82 0.41 -22.16
C GLU A 284 -6.86 1.95 -22.15
N TYR A 285 -5.79 2.62 -21.69
CA TYR A 285 -5.54 4.07 -21.71
C TYR A 285 -6.74 4.97 -22.07
N LEU A 286 -7.36 5.53 -21.02
CA LEU A 286 -8.07 6.82 -20.92
C LEU A 286 -9.12 6.80 -19.81
N ILE A 287 -9.36 5.66 -19.15
CA ILE A 287 -10.26 5.60 -18.00
C ILE A 287 -9.67 6.45 -16.86
N SER A 288 -10.22 7.63 -16.70
CA SER A 288 -9.96 8.54 -15.58
C SER A 288 -10.95 8.27 -14.43
N PRO A 289 -10.70 8.77 -13.22
CA PRO A 289 -11.71 8.78 -12.16
C PRO A 289 -13.07 9.31 -12.66
N GLU A 290 -13.04 10.30 -13.56
CA GLU A 290 -14.21 10.94 -14.13
C GLU A 290 -15.02 10.01 -15.06
N ASP A 291 -14.34 9.18 -15.86
CA ASP A 291 -14.99 8.25 -16.81
C ASP A 291 -15.77 7.14 -16.10
N LEU A 292 -15.28 6.77 -14.92
CA LEU A 292 -15.90 5.76 -14.09
C LEU A 292 -17.24 6.22 -13.51
N ARG A 293 -17.59 7.53 -13.56
CA ARG A 293 -18.78 8.12 -12.90
C ARG A 293 -18.92 7.67 -11.44
N LEU A 294 -17.81 7.26 -10.84
CA LEU A 294 -17.81 6.47 -9.62
C LEU A 294 -17.46 7.39 -8.48
N GLU A 295 -18.25 7.26 -7.41
CA GLU A 295 -18.02 7.82 -6.09
C GLU A 295 -16.78 7.21 -5.41
N ILE A 296 -15.76 6.82 -6.19
CA ILE A 296 -14.57 6.12 -5.74
C ILE A 296 -13.34 7.02 -5.87
N ASP A 297 -12.67 7.18 -4.75
CA ASP A 297 -11.37 7.82 -4.66
C ASP A 297 -10.29 6.75 -4.92
N PHE A 298 -9.52 6.90 -6.00
CA PHE A 298 -8.48 5.94 -6.35
C PHE A 298 -7.38 5.85 -5.31
N GLU A 299 -7.05 6.95 -4.62
CA GLU A 299 -6.06 6.94 -3.56
C GLU A 299 -6.53 5.99 -2.45
N LYS A 300 -7.75 6.19 -1.95
CA LYS A 300 -8.36 5.35 -0.91
C LYS A 300 -8.60 3.91 -1.35
N TYR A 301 -8.97 3.71 -2.61
CA TYR A 301 -9.20 2.39 -3.17
C TYR A 301 -7.89 1.59 -3.27
N LEU A 302 -6.84 2.16 -3.85
CA LEU A 302 -5.52 1.54 -3.89
C LEU A 302 -4.96 1.33 -2.49
N LEU A 303 -5.07 2.31 -1.60
CA LEU A 303 -4.65 2.17 -0.20
C LEU A 303 -5.34 0.97 0.48
N SER A 304 -6.65 0.82 0.27
CA SER A 304 -7.43 -0.31 0.79
C SER A 304 -6.95 -1.64 0.21
N LEU A 305 -6.65 -1.68 -1.09
CA LEU A 305 -6.12 -2.87 -1.76
C LEU A 305 -4.72 -3.26 -1.25
N TYR A 306 -3.80 -2.31 -1.08
CA TYR A 306 -2.48 -2.56 -0.51
C TYR A 306 -2.58 -3.02 0.96
N PHE A 307 -3.41 -2.34 1.75
CA PHE A 307 -3.60 -2.70 3.16
C PHE A 307 -4.19 -4.11 3.31
N LYS A 308 -5.13 -4.49 2.43
CA LYS A 308 -5.69 -5.85 2.42
C LYS A 308 -4.64 -6.93 2.15
N LEU A 309 -3.67 -6.69 1.25
CA LEU A 309 -2.55 -7.62 1.03
C LEU A 309 -1.60 -7.67 2.22
N TYR A 310 -1.32 -6.52 2.83
CA TYR A 310 -0.57 -6.46 4.10
C TYR A 310 -1.25 -7.27 5.19
N GLU A 311 -2.55 -7.08 5.42
CA GLU A 311 -3.28 -7.77 6.47
C GLU A 311 -3.26 -9.29 6.29
N ALA A 312 -3.32 -9.77 5.05
CA ALA A 312 -3.27 -11.19 4.75
C ALA A 312 -1.95 -11.86 5.18
N VAL A 313 -0.82 -11.15 5.08
CA VAL A 313 0.51 -11.71 5.39
C VAL A 313 1.04 -11.32 6.77
N ARG A 314 0.46 -10.29 7.42
CA ARG A 314 0.99 -9.64 8.63
C ARG A 314 1.37 -10.58 9.77
N ILE A 315 0.64 -11.68 9.95
CA ILE A 315 0.89 -12.69 11.00
C ILE A 315 2.03 -13.61 10.59
N LYS A 316 2.05 -14.05 9.32
CA LYS A 316 3.07 -14.98 8.79
C LYS A 316 4.45 -14.34 8.77
N ILE A 317 4.55 -13.10 8.32
CA ILE A 317 5.83 -12.38 8.24
C ILE A 317 6.43 -12.05 9.62
N ASN A 318 5.65 -12.19 10.70
CA ASN A 318 6.17 -12.03 12.07
C ASN A 318 7.24 -13.05 12.42
N ASP A 319 7.31 -14.17 11.71
CA ASP A 319 8.39 -15.15 11.83
C ASP A 319 9.78 -14.53 11.61
N PHE A 320 9.84 -13.40 10.88
CA PHE A 320 11.06 -12.66 10.61
C PHE A 320 11.10 -11.27 11.26
N THR A 321 9.96 -10.63 11.50
CA THR A 321 9.94 -9.26 12.06
C THR A 321 9.82 -9.23 13.58
N ASN A 322 9.16 -10.21 14.19
CA ASN A 322 8.96 -10.33 15.65
C ASN A 322 8.47 -9.06 16.35
N ASP A 323 7.49 -8.37 15.75
CA ASP A 323 7.05 -7.02 16.13
C ASP A 323 5.52 -6.85 16.21
N LEU A 324 4.76 -7.95 16.14
CA LEU A 324 3.28 -7.91 16.13
C LEU A 324 2.67 -7.09 17.27
N ASP A 325 3.24 -7.12 18.47
CA ASP A 325 2.70 -6.36 19.61
C ASP A 325 2.96 -4.86 19.49
N GLU A 326 4.10 -4.47 18.93
CA GLU A 326 4.49 -3.08 18.74
C GLU A 326 3.65 -2.41 17.64
N VAL A 327 3.38 -3.15 16.56
CA VAL A 327 2.71 -2.60 15.37
C VAL A 327 1.19 -2.51 15.47
N LYS A 328 0.56 -3.20 16.42
CA LYS A 328 -0.91 -3.20 16.62
C LYS A 328 -1.53 -1.81 16.65
N LYS A 329 -0.85 -0.82 17.26
CA LYS A 329 -1.34 0.56 17.33
C LYS A 329 -1.32 1.26 15.98
N LEU A 330 -0.23 1.09 15.22
CA LEU A 330 -0.09 1.64 13.87
C LEU A 330 -1.12 1.01 12.92
N GLU A 331 -1.35 -0.30 13.05
CA GLU A 331 -2.38 -1.02 12.28
C GLU A 331 -3.80 -0.50 12.55
N GLN A 332 -4.11 -0.12 13.79
CA GLN A 332 -5.45 0.37 14.16
C GLN A 332 -5.80 1.68 13.45
N GLY A 333 -4.83 2.59 13.28
CA GLY A 333 -5.01 3.84 12.55
C GLY A 333 -5.39 3.58 11.09
N VAL A 334 -4.55 2.85 10.37
CA VAL A 334 -4.78 2.52 8.96
C VAL A 334 -6.08 1.72 8.76
N ARG A 335 -6.34 0.72 9.62
CA ARG A 335 -7.56 -0.10 9.54
C ARG A 335 -8.82 0.74 9.75
N LYS A 336 -8.80 1.71 10.66
CA LYS A 336 -9.94 2.60 10.90
C LYS A 336 -10.29 3.37 9.63
N GLU A 337 -9.29 3.94 8.97
CA GLU A 337 -9.51 4.72 7.75
C GLU A 337 -9.94 3.86 6.56
N VAL A 338 -9.33 2.68 6.36
CA VAL A 338 -9.79 1.72 5.34
C VAL A 338 -11.24 1.28 5.60
N ASN A 339 -11.63 1.10 6.87
CA ASN A 339 -13.01 0.76 7.21
C ASN A 339 -14.00 1.91 6.95
N ASN A 340 -13.58 3.17 7.06
CA ASN A 340 -14.43 4.32 6.73
C ASN A 340 -14.81 4.33 5.23
N PHE A 341 -13.95 3.78 4.37
CA PHE A 341 -14.15 3.67 2.93
C PHE A 341 -14.80 2.33 2.48
N LYS A 342 -15.10 1.44 3.42
CA LYS A 342 -15.51 0.06 3.12
C LYS A 342 -16.79 -0.04 2.29
N ALA A 343 -17.75 0.86 2.50
CA ALA A 343 -19.01 0.84 1.75
C ALA A 343 -18.76 1.15 0.27
N GLN A 344 -18.06 2.25 -0.03
CA GLN A 344 -17.71 2.63 -1.40
C GLN A 344 -16.83 1.56 -2.07
N PHE A 345 -15.86 1.01 -1.31
CA PHE A 345 -15.02 -0.09 -1.78
C PHE A 345 -15.87 -1.29 -2.21
N ASN A 346 -16.79 -1.77 -1.36
CA ASN A 346 -17.62 -2.94 -1.64
C ASN A 346 -18.60 -2.71 -2.79
N ASP A 347 -19.18 -1.51 -2.88
CA ASP A 347 -20.07 -1.14 -3.98
C ASP A 347 -19.33 -1.19 -5.30
N PHE A 348 -18.10 -0.66 -5.35
CA PHE A 348 -17.27 -0.76 -6.53
C PHE A 348 -16.79 -2.18 -6.83
N SER A 349 -16.32 -2.93 -5.83
CA SER A 349 -15.99 -4.35 -5.94
C SER A 349 -17.11 -5.13 -6.63
N THR A 350 -18.35 -4.90 -6.22
CA THR A 350 -19.52 -5.59 -6.79
C THR A 350 -19.70 -5.25 -8.27
N ARG A 351 -19.49 -3.98 -8.67
CA ARG A 351 -19.61 -3.55 -10.07
C ARG A 351 -18.56 -4.19 -10.97
N ILE A 352 -17.32 -4.29 -10.50
CA ILE A 352 -16.23 -4.88 -11.30
C ILE A 352 -16.24 -6.42 -11.28
N GLN A 353 -17.03 -7.05 -10.41
CA GLN A 353 -17.24 -8.51 -10.39
C GLN A 353 -18.26 -8.99 -11.42
N THR A 354 -19.15 -8.12 -11.88
CA THR A 354 -20.21 -8.45 -12.86
C THR A 354 -19.77 -8.40 -14.33
N THR A 355 -18.50 -8.10 -14.56
CA THR A 355 -17.79 -8.22 -15.85
C THR A 355 -16.74 -9.31 -15.73
#